data_AF-A0A183F720-F1
#
_entry.id   AF-A0A183F720-F1
#
_cell.length_a   1.000
_cell.length_b   1.000
_cell.length_c   1.000
_cell.angle_alpha   90.00
_cell.angle_beta   90.00
_cell.angle_gamma   90.00
#
_symmetry.space_group_name_H-M   'P 1'
#
loop_
_entity.id
_entity.type
_entity.pdbx_description
1 polymer ?
#
loop_
_entity_poly.entity_id
_entity_poly.type
_entity_poly.pdbx_seq_one_letter_code
_entity_poly.pdbx_strand_id
1 'polypeptide(L)'
;MVARCKGVARLLLELSHRVPQHCSSARASSSAEPKTEERSLVHVEHHFQSVPRPKRNKETFMAAVSAFRENKPRGHVEFINTALKYIKDYGIHKDLDVYKALLNIFPKGKMIPQNTFQRIFLHYPMQQNCCVKVLDEMEWHGVHPDKEIHDIVVNAFGEWNFATRKVKRMLYWMPKLRYSNKYLDRRNVEGKSLTPAELAGVALKMMCPDPGTAISLTRVFIDGPHNVYVMEHPVEYVVMSCDPVHAPVDEFKHEELEEDFSQWFTEWKNERYERKRSVHEQKHETILALGAMHRTDNKTATLWLERLQEDNPSLSRLKPRLRLDKGVEPVAECL
;
A
#
# COMPACT_ATOMS: atom_id res chain seq x y z
N MET A 1 -49.63 14.53 7.94
CA MET A 1 -48.68 15.44 8.61
C MET A 1 -47.33 15.27 7.94
N VAL A 2 -46.89 16.32 7.25
CA VAL A 2 -45.67 16.37 6.43
C VAL A 2 -44.60 17.10 7.26
N ALA A 3 -43.43 16.49 7.45
CA ALA A 3 -42.24 17.18 7.92
C ALA A 3 -41.06 16.79 7.02
N ARG A 4 -40.69 17.73 6.15
CA ARG A 4 -39.48 17.70 5.31
C ARG A 4 -38.28 18.09 6.16
N CYS A 5 -37.16 17.36 6.03
CA CYS A 5 -35.83 17.90 6.30
C CYS A 5 -34.95 17.61 5.07
N LYS A 6 -34.47 18.69 4.44
CA LYS A 6 -33.56 18.72 3.29
C LYS A 6 -32.18 19.18 3.78
N GLY A 7 -31.12 18.69 3.13
CA GLY A 7 -29.73 19.19 3.23
C GLY A 7 -29.01 18.64 4.46
N VAL A 8 -27.82 18.06 4.38
CA VAL A 8 -26.61 18.64 3.80
C VAL A 8 -25.74 17.52 3.22
N ALA A 9 -25.63 17.46 1.89
CA ALA A 9 -24.60 16.74 1.17
C ALA A 9 -23.96 17.74 0.20
N ARG A 10 -22.64 17.64 0.02
CA ARG A 10 -21.72 18.57 -0.64
C ARG A 10 -21.16 19.68 0.26
N LEU A 11 -19.97 19.46 0.77
CA LEU A 11 -18.87 20.42 0.63
C LEU A 11 -17.55 19.66 0.81
N LEU A 12 -16.48 20.13 0.15
CA LEU A 12 -15.10 19.60 0.12
C LEU A 12 -14.75 18.70 -1.08
N LEU A 13 -15.10 19.17 -2.27
CA LEU A 13 -14.24 19.06 -3.44
C LEU A 13 -14.35 20.39 -4.21
N GLU A 14 -13.20 20.85 -4.67
CA GLU A 14 -12.93 22.13 -5.35
C GLU A 14 -12.77 23.36 -4.45
N LEU A 15 -11.53 23.83 -4.34
CA LEU A 15 -11.12 25.10 -4.97
C LEU A 15 -9.58 25.23 -4.88
N SER A 16 -8.93 24.74 -5.93
CA SER A 16 -7.58 25.16 -6.31
C SER A 16 -7.70 26.46 -7.13
N HIS A 17 -6.67 27.29 -7.01
CA HIS A 17 -6.37 28.50 -7.80
C HIS A 17 -7.24 29.74 -7.60
N ARG A 18 -6.70 30.71 -6.85
CA ARG A 18 -6.25 32.01 -7.40
C ARG A 18 -5.71 32.92 -6.29
N VAL A 19 -4.51 33.46 -6.54
CA VAL A 19 -3.95 34.63 -5.85
C VAL A 19 -4.80 35.86 -6.21
N PRO A 20 -5.01 36.80 -5.27
CA PRO A 20 -4.68 38.19 -5.58
C PRO A 20 -3.88 38.90 -4.48
N GLN A 21 -3.02 39.77 -4.97
CA GLN A 21 -2.23 40.77 -4.27
C GLN A 21 -3.11 41.95 -3.77
N HIS A 22 -2.66 42.56 -2.68
CA HIS A 22 -2.85 43.95 -2.20
C HIS A 22 -4.27 44.57 -2.11
N CYS A 23 -4.64 45.02 -0.91
CA CYS A 23 -4.75 46.46 -0.59
C CYS A 23 -4.97 46.72 0.91
N SER A 24 -4.35 47.80 1.38
CA SER A 24 -4.11 48.20 2.76
C SER A 24 -5.21 49.11 3.34
N SER A 25 -5.32 49.13 4.67
CA SER A 25 -5.71 50.25 5.56
C SER A 25 -6.19 49.67 6.91
N ALA A 26 -5.89 50.15 8.12
CA ALA A 26 -4.95 51.11 8.68
C ALA A 26 -5.07 51.03 10.23
N ARG A 27 -3.94 51.23 10.95
CA ARG A 27 -3.80 51.67 12.36
C ARG A 27 -4.33 50.72 13.48
N ALA A 28 -3.65 50.47 14.59
CA ALA A 28 -2.42 50.98 15.19
C ALA A 28 -1.93 50.01 16.27
N SER A 29 -0.62 49.81 16.37
CA SER A 29 0.18 49.95 17.61
C SER A 29 1.61 49.52 17.30
N SER A 30 2.53 50.46 17.44
CA SER A 30 3.97 50.27 17.36
C SER A 30 4.41 49.26 18.41
N SER A 31 4.60 48.01 17.99
CA SER A 31 5.50 47.09 18.67
C SER A 31 6.67 46.87 17.72
N ALA A 32 7.85 47.31 18.16
CA ALA A 32 9.09 47.05 17.47
C ALA A 32 9.20 45.54 17.25
N GLU A 33 9.34 45.12 15.99
CA GLU A 33 9.75 43.75 15.68
C GLU A 33 11.07 43.48 16.42
N PRO A 34 11.17 42.37 17.18
CA PRO A 34 12.45 42.01 17.76
C PRO A 34 13.36 41.60 16.60
N LYS A 35 14.30 42.48 16.25
CA LYS A 35 15.46 42.18 15.40
C LYS A 35 16.23 41.02 16.02
N THR A 36 15.84 39.81 15.66
CA THR A 36 16.44 38.58 16.20
C THR A 36 17.45 38.08 15.17
N GLU A 37 18.69 38.51 15.37
CA GLU A 37 19.93 37.79 15.04
C GLU A 37 20.15 37.26 13.59
N GLU A 38 20.44 38.16 12.64
CA GLU A 38 21.12 37.76 11.38
C GLU A 38 22.61 37.40 11.57
N ARG A 39 23.19 37.64 12.76
CA ARG A 39 24.63 37.49 13.00
C ARG A 39 25.10 36.03 13.16
N SER A 40 24.22 35.11 13.57
CA SER A 40 24.57 33.69 13.76
C SER A 40 24.67 32.92 12.43
N LEU A 41 23.79 33.22 11.48
CA LEU A 41 23.69 32.56 10.17
C LEU A 41 24.98 32.71 9.35
N VAL A 42 25.55 33.92 9.35
CA VAL A 42 26.80 34.23 8.64
C VAL A 42 27.97 33.40 9.17
N HIS A 43 27.98 33.08 10.48
CA HIS A 43 29.10 32.36 11.08
C HIS A 43 29.16 30.89 10.67
N VAL A 44 28.00 30.24 10.52
CA VAL A 44 27.91 28.82 10.12
C VAL A 44 28.24 28.64 8.64
N GLU A 45 27.72 29.52 7.79
CA GLU A 45 27.97 29.46 6.36
C GLU A 45 29.44 29.74 6.00
N HIS A 46 30.09 30.65 6.74
CA HIS A 46 31.52 30.93 6.60
C HIS A 46 32.39 29.69 6.88
N HIS A 47 31.96 28.78 7.77
CA HIS A 47 32.72 27.55 8.06
C HIS A 47 32.82 26.63 6.82
N PHE A 48 31.74 26.49 6.06
CA PHE A 48 31.72 25.66 4.84
C PHE A 48 32.26 26.38 3.60
N GLN A 49 32.14 27.71 3.53
CA GLN A 49 32.65 28.54 2.43
C GLN A 49 34.16 28.79 2.52
N SER A 50 34.71 28.89 3.74
CA SER A 50 36.16 29.13 3.95
C SER A 50 37.03 27.98 3.45
N VAL A 51 36.47 26.78 3.23
CA VAL A 51 37.18 25.63 2.67
C VAL A 51 37.26 25.77 1.14
N PRO A 52 38.48 25.88 0.56
CA PRO A 52 38.66 25.95 -0.88
C PRO A 52 38.10 24.72 -1.59
N ARG A 53 37.47 24.91 -2.76
CA ARG A 53 36.89 23.82 -3.59
C ARG A 53 37.76 22.55 -3.71
N PRO A 54 39.09 22.61 -3.97
CA PRO A 54 39.91 21.41 -4.13
C PRO A 54 40.15 20.63 -2.83
N LYS A 55 39.90 21.24 -1.65
CA LYS A 55 40.04 20.58 -0.34
C LYS A 55 38.69 20.09 0.22
N ARG A 56 37.59 20.21 -0.54
CA ARG A 56 36.25 19.78 -0.13
C ARG A 56 36.16 18.25 -0.19
N ASN A 57 36.67 17.60 0.86
CA ASN A 57 36.69 16.16 1.01
C ASN A 57 35.73 15.71 2.12
N LYS A 58 35.37 14.43 2.13
CA LYS A 58 34.59 13.79 3.21
C LYS A 58 35.15 14.11 4.59
N GLU A 59 36.47 14.02 4.74
CA GLU A 59 37.17 14.27 6.00
C GLU A 59 36.98 15.69 6.51
N THR A 60 37.11 16.70 5.64
CA THR A 60 36.90 18.10 6.02
C THR A 60 35.47 18.38 6.45
N PHE A 61 34.49 17.75 5.78
CA PHE A 61 33.08 17.87 6.16
C PHE A 61 32.81 17.20 7.51
N MET A 62 33.34 15.99 7.72
CA MET A 62 33.20 15.26 8.97
C MET A 62 33.88 15.98 10.15
N ALA A 63 35.04 16.61 9.91
CA ALA A 63 35.73 17.45 10.89
C ALA A 63 34.90 18.69 11.29
N ALA A 64 34.22 19.33 10.33
CA ALA A 64 33.30 20.42 10.62
C ALA A 64 32.10 19.96 11.47
N VAL A 65 31.54 18.78 11.16
CA VAL A 65 30.44 18.18 11.94
C VAL A 65 30.89 17.81 13.36
N SER A 66 32.10 17.26 13.54
CA SER A 66 32.63 16.94 14.87
C SER A 66 32.90 18.20 15.69
N ALA A 67 33.48 19.24 15.08
CA ALA A 67 33.70 20.53 15.74
C ALA A 67 32.39 21.19 16.20
N PHE A 68 31.32 21.07 15.41
CA PHE A 68 29.99 21.53 15.81
C PHE A 68 29.45 20.73 17.02
N ARG A 69 29.67 19.42 17.03
CA ARG A 69 29.20 18.53 18.10
C ARG A 69 29.88 18.82 19.44
N GLU A 70 31.17 19.14 19.43
CA GLU A 70 31.95 19.49 20.63
C GLU A 70 31.48 20.80 21.26
N ASN A 71 31.27 21.83 20.44
CA ASN A 71 30.91 23.17 20.90
C ASN A 71 29.43 23.29 21.34
N LYS A 72 28.59 22.27 21.09
CA LYS A 72 27.14 22.22 21.40
C LYS A 72 26.39 23.55 21.21
N PRO A 73 26.56 24.28 20.10
CA PRO A 73 25.87 25.56 19.95
C PRO A 73 24.36 25.32 19.78
N ARG A 74 23.56 26.31 20.20
CA ARG A 74 22.16 26.42 19.78
C ARG A 74 22.12 26.56 18.25
N GLY A 75 21.08 26.07 17.58
CA GLY A 75 20.96 26.20 16.11
C GLY A 75 21.33 24.95 15.29
N HIS A 76 21.16 23.74 15.82
CA HIS A 76 21.38 22.49 15.06
C HIS A 76 20.56 22.41 13.76
N VAL A 77 19.35 22.95 13.74
CA VAL A 77 18.50 22.98 12.53
C VAL A 77 19.14 23.82 11.41
N GLU A 78 19.70 24.97 11.76
CA GLU A 78 20.35 25.89 10.81
C GLU A 78 21.65 25.29 10.27
N PHE A 79 22.44 24.69 11.16
CA PHE A 79 23.64 23.97 10.78
C PHE A 79 23.34 22.84 9.79
N ILE A 80 22.36 21.99 10.09
CA ILE A 80 21.96 20.89 9.20
C ILE A 80 21.47 21.43 7.86
N ASN A 81 20.59 22.43 7.86
CA ASN A 81 20.08 23.02 6.60
C ASN A 81 21.19 23.61 5.74
N THR A 82 22.20 24.25 6.36
CA THR A 82 23.37 24.80 5.66
C THR A 82 24.24 23.66 5.13
N ALA A 83 24.51 22.64 5.95
CA ALA A 83 25.29 21.47 5.58
C ALA A 83 24.66 20.75 4.37
N LEU A 84 23.33 20.56 4.35
CA LEU A 84 22.60 19.94 3.24
C LEU A 84 22.82 20.67 1.90
N LYS A 85 22.92 22.01 1.89
CA LYS A 85 23.21 22.78 0.67
C LYS A 85 24.58 22.42 0.07
N TYR A 86 25.57 22.17 0.92
CA TYR A 86 26.95 21.90 0.51
C TYR A 86 27.25 20.40 0.31
N ILE A 87 26.33 19.47 0.62
CA ILE A 87 26.58 18.03 0.42
C ILE A 87 26.90 17.69 -1.05
N LYS A 88 26.19 18.32 -1.99
CA LYS A 88 26.42 18.13 -3.44
C LYS A 88 27.76 18.70 -3.88
N ASP A 89 28.11 19.88 -3.36
CA ASP A 89 29.37 20.57 -3.63
C ASP A 89 30.61 19.78 -3.19
N TYR A 90 30.51 19.03 -2.09
CA TYR A 90 31.58 18.18 -1.60
C TYR A 90 31.58 16.79 -2.27
N GLY A 91 30.55 16.46 -3.06
CA GLY A 91 30.41 15.15 -3.71
C GLY A 91 30.03 14.01 -2.78
N ILE A 92 29.63 14.29 -1.53
CA ILE A 92 29.43 13.27 -0.48
C ILE A 92 27.95 12.81 -0.39
N HIS A 93 27.12 13.20 -1.36
CA HIS A 93 25.67 12.98 -1.36
C HIS A 93 25.21 11.51 -1.34
N LYS A 94 26.09 10.54 -1.62
CA LYS A 94 25.75 9.11 -1.58
C LYS A 94 26.21 8.40 -0.31
N ASP A 95 26.97 9.09 0.55
CA ASP A 95 27.60 8.46 1.71
C ASP A 95 26.66 8.42 2.90
N LEU A 96 26.34 7.21 3.34
CA LEU A 96 25.46 6.97 4.47
C LEU A 96 26.02 7.52 5.80
N ASP A 97 27.33 7.39 6.02
CA ASP A 97 27.99 7.81 7.26
C ASP A 97 27.80 9.31 7.54
N VAL A 98 27.76 10.12 6.48
CA VAL A 98 27.57 11.57 6.60
C VAL A 98 26.16 11.90 7.07
N TYR A 99 25.15 11.21 6.54
CA TYR A 99 23.78 11.35 7.03
C TYR A 99 23.62 10.85 8.47
N LYS A 100 24.29 9.74 8.83
CA LYS A 100 24.34 9.27 10.23
C LYS A 100 24.97 10.34 11.15
N ALA A 101 26.04 11.00 10.71
CA ALA A 101 26.68 12.06 11.48
C ALA A 101 25.77 13.28 11.66
N LEU A 102 25.08 13.72 10.60
CA LEU A 102 24.13 14.84 10.65
C LEU A 102 22.94 14.56 11.58
N LEU A 103 22.38 13.35 11.53
CA LEU A 103 21.28 12.96 12.42
C LEU A 103 21.72 12.84 13.89
N ASN A 104 22.98 12.47 14.16
CA ASN A 104 23.52 12.43 15.53
C ASN A 104 23.74 13.83 16.16
N ILE A 105 23.57 14.91 15.40
CA ILE A 105 23.61 16.29 15.93
C ILE A 105 22.37 16.59 16.79
N PHE A 106 21.24 15.92 16.52
CA PHE A 106 20.03 16.10 17.31
C PHE A 106 20.24 15.64 18.77
N PRO A 107 19.73 16.39 19.76
CA PRO A 107 19.85 15.99 21.15
C PRO A 107 19.02 14.73 21.43
N LYS A 108 19.66 13.68 21.93
CA LYS A 108 19.00 12.42 22.30
C LYS A 108 18.15 12.59 23.56
N GLY A 109 16.97 11.98 23.60
CA GLY A 109 16.07 11.96 24.76
C GLY A 109 15.23 13.22 25.00
N LYS A 110 15.77 14.42 24.74
CA LYS A 110 15.10 15.69 25.10
C LYS A 110 13.79 15.96 24.36
N MET A 111 13.64 15.45 23.15
CA MET A 111 12.49 15.73 22.28
C MET A 111 11.50 14.56 22.22
N ILE A 112 11.60 13.61 23.16
CA ILE A 112 10.68 12.47 23.25
C ILE A 112 9.42 12.91 24.00
N PRO A 113 8.23 12.80 23.38
CA PRO A 113 6.99 13.15 24.04
C PRO A 113 6.71 12.19 25.21
N GLN A 114 6.44 12.74 26.40
CA GLN A 114 6.14 11.96 27.60
C GLN A 114 4.62 11.78 27.79
N ASN A 115 3.83 12.79 27.40
CA ASN A 115 2.38 12.82 27.62
C ASN A 115 1.58 12.44 26.37
N THR A 116 0.37 11.90 26.55
CA THR A 116 -0.54 11.55 25.44
C THR A 116 -0.87 12.76 24.55
N PHE A 117 -1.08 13.95 25.14
CA PHE A 117 -1.29 15.18 24.38
C PHE A 117 -0.07 15.58 23.53
N GLN A 118 1.15 15.37 24.04
CA GLN A 118 2.39 15.63 23.30
C GLN A 118 2.65 14.59 22.21
N ARG A 119 2.05 13.39 22.31
CA ARG A 119 2.06 12.39 21.23
C ARG A 119 1.06 12.74 20.12
N ILE A 120 -0.10 13.26 20.50
CA ILE A 120 -1.16 13.65 19.54
C ILE A 120 -0.74 14.93 18.79
N PHE A 121 -0.20 15.90 19.51
CA PHE A 121 0.26 17.16 18.93
C PHE A 121 1.72 17.07 18.46
N LEU A 122 2.09 17.85 17.43
CA LEU A 122 3.44 17.82 16.87
C LEU A 122 4.47 18.46 17.84
N HIS A 123 5.09 17.64 18.68
CA HIS A 123 6.12 18.07 19.64
C HIS A 123 7.44 18.40 18.93
N TYR A 124 7.94 19.64 19.04
CA TYR A 124 9.15 20.13 18.34
C TYR A 124 9.06 20.07 16.79
N PRO A 125 8.17 20.86 16.16
CA PRO A 125 7.90 20.79 14.73
C PRO A 125 9.08 21.16 13.84
N MET A 126 9.89 22.16 14.22
CA MET A 126 11.02 22.62 13.40
C MET A 126 12.11 21.55 13.28
N GLN A 127 12.40 20.84 14.37
CA GLN A 127 13.39 19.78 14.43
C GLN A 127 12.93 18.54 13.69
N GLN A 128 11.66 18.14 13.85
CA GLN A 128 11.08 17.03 13.08
C GLN A 128 11.10 17.32 11.59
N ASN A 129 10.72 18.53 11.16
CA ASN A 129 10.77 18.94 9.75
C ASN A 129 12.21 18.95 9.21
N CYS A 130 13.18 19.39 10.00
CA CYS A 130 14.59 19.32 9.64
C CYS A 130 15.07 17.88 9.45
N CYS A 131 14.73 16.97 10.37
CA CYS A 131 15.04 15.56 10.25
C CYS A 131 14.40 14.94 9.00
N VAL A 132 13.13 15.26 8.72
CA VAL A 132 12.43 14.83 7.49
C VAL A 132 13.16 15.33 6.24
N LYS A 133 13.61 16.58 6.21
CA LYS A 133 14.41 17.11 5.09
C LYS A 133 15.71 16.34 4.85
N VAL A 134 16.41 15.96 5.92
CA VAL A 134 17.62 15.12 5.80
C VAL A 134 17.26 13.76 5.16
N LEU A 135 16.17 13.15 5.62
CA LEU A 135 15.68 11.88 5.09
C LEU A 135 15.15 12.00 3.65
N ASP A 136 14.57 13.15 3.28
CA ASP A 136 14.15 13.44 1.90
C ASP A 136 15.38 13.56 0.99
N GLU A 137 16.43 14.28 1.40
CA GLU A 137 17.67 14.37 0.61
C GLU A 137 18.32 12.99 0.42
N MET A 138 18.34 12.15 1.47
CA MET A 138 18.77 10.76 1.33
C MET A 138 17.95 9.99 0.28
N GLU A 139 16.63 10.16 0.29
CA GLU A 139 15.72 9.53 -0.66
C GLU A 139 15.97 10.00 -2.10
N TRP A 140 16.10 11.32 -2.31
CA TRP A 140 16.41 11.90 -3.62
C TRP A 140 17.75 11.42 -4.18
N HIS A 141 18.74 11.19 -3.31
CA HIS A 141 20.04 10.67 -3.68
C HIS A 141 20.12 9.13 -3.76
N GLY A 142 19.02 8.43 -3.45
CA GLY A 142 18.93 6.97 -3.50
C GLY A 142 19.72 6.26 -2.40
N VAL A 143 19.99 6.94 -1.29
CA VAL A 143 20.70 6.39 -0.12
C VAL A 143 19.71 5.67 0.77
N HIS A 144 19.89 4.35 0.92
CA HIS A 144 19.02 3.53 1.77
C HIS A 144 19.35 3.73 3.25
N PRO A 145 18.36 3.95 4.13
CA PRO A 145 18.61 4.04 5.56
C PRO A 145 18.91 2.67 6.17
N ASP A 146 19.89 2.62 7.07
CA ASP A 146 20.13 1.45 7.92
C ASP A 146 19.22 1.44 9.14
N LYS A 147 19.17 0.29 9.84
CA LYS A 147 18.56 0.20 11.17
C LYS A 147 19.13 1.24 12.15
N GLU A 148 20.43 1.54 12.06
CA GLU A 148 21.06 2.57 12.90
C GLU A 148 20.43 3.96 12.71
N ILE A 149 20.03 4.32 11.49
CA ILE A 149 19.39 5.60 11.21
C ILE A 149 18.01 5.66 11.89
N HIS A 150 17.26 4.57 11.82
CA HIS A 150 16.02 4.44 12.58
C HIS A 150 16.27 4.62 14.08
N ASP A 151 17.27 3.94 14.63
CA ASP A 151 17.56 3.99 16.07
C ASP A 151 18.01 5.39 16.50
N ILE A 152 18.77 6.12 15.69
CA ILE A 152 19.13 7.53 15.95
C ILE A 152 17.87 8.40 16.01
N VAL A 153 16.95 8.26 15.06
CA VAL A 153 15.72 9.07 14.99
C VAL A 153 14.76 8.73 16.14
N VAL A 154 14.62 7.45 16.50
CA VAL A 154 13.83 7.02 17.66
C VAL A 154 14.42 7.55 18.97
N ASN A 155 15.75 7.50 19.13
CA ASN A 155 16.41 8.04 20.31
C ASN A 155 16.30 9.57 20.42
N ALA A 156 16.15 10.28 19.30
CA ALA A 156 15.99 11.73 19.29
C ALA A 156 14.53 12.16 19.55
N PHE A 157 13.56 11.54 18.86
CA PHE A 157 12.18 12.03 18.77
C PHE A 157 11.11 11.02 19.24
N GLY A 158 11.50 9.81 19.63
CA GLY A 158 10.61 8.73 20.06
C GLY A 158 10.12 7.82 18.93
N GLU A 159 9.34 6.79 19.30
CA GLU A 159 8.90 5.74 18.37
C GLU A 159 7.77 6.18 17.42
N TRP A 160 6.92 7.10 17.88
CA TRP A 160 5.70 7.53 17.18
C TRP A 160 5.77 9.02 16.85
N ASN A 161 6.47 9.36 15.77
CA ASN A 161 6.53 10.72 15.22
C ASN A 161 6.59 10.70 13.68
N PHE A 162 6.55 11.87 13.04
CA PHE A 162 6.57 11.98 11.57
C PHE A 162 7.89 11.52 10.94
N ALA A 163 9.03 11.85 11.56
CA ALA A 163 10.36 11.46 11.09
C ALA A 163 10.58 9.93 11.17
N THR A 164 10.29 9.30 12.30
CA THR A 164 10.34 7.85 12.51
C THR A 164 9.39 7.13 11.55
N ARG A 165 8.17 7.64 11.33
CA ARG A 165 7.26 7.08 10.32
C ARG A 165 7.82 7.20 8.90
N LYS A 166 8.55 8.26 8.58
CA LYS A 166 9.25 8.39 7.29
C LYS A 166 10.37 7.36 7.18
N VAL A 167 11.25 7.22 8.17
CA VAL A 167 12.32 6.20 8.15
C VAL A 167 11.75 4.79 8.04
N LYS A 168 10.71 4.45 8.82
CA LYS A 168 10.03 3.14 8.74
C LYS A 168 9.49 2.87 7.33
N ARG A 169 8.89 3.87 6.67
CA ARG A 169 8.45 3.77 5.27
C ARG A 169 9.62 3.59 4.31
N MET A 170 10.69 4.35 4.46
CA MET A 170 11.89 4.20 3.62
C MET A 170 12.52 2.81 3.77
N LEU A 171 12.68 2.32 5.01
CA LEU A 171 13.19 0.98 5.31
C LEU A 171 12.34 -0.12 4.67
N TYR A 172 11.01 0.04 4.68
CA TYR A 172 10.11 -0.95 4.09
C TYR A 172 10.07 -0.87 2.55
N TRP A 173 9.90 0.33 1.99
CA TRP A 173 9.61 0.51 0.57
C TRP A 173 10.86 0.57 -0.31
N MET A 174 11.96 1.19 0.13
CA MET A 174 13.15 1.34 -0.73
C MET A 174 13.75 0.00 -1.19
N PRO A 175 13.86 -1.06 -0.36
CA PRO A 175 14.37 -2.35 -0.81
C PRO A 175 13.43 -3.01 -1.82
N LYS A 176 12.11 -2.93 -1.59
CA LYS A 176 11.09 -3.46 -2.49
C LYS A 176 11.08 -2.74 -3.85
N LEU A 177 11.33 -1.42 -3.83
CA LEU A 177 11.35 -0.60 -5.04
C LEU A 177 12.67 -0.66 -5.81
N ARG A 178 13.78 -1.10 -5.18
CA ARG A 178 15.12 -1.15 -5.80
C ARG A 178 15.16 -1.93 -7.11
N TYR A 179 14.39 -3.02 -7.18
CA TYR A 179 14.30 -3.89 -8.36
C TYR A 179 12.90 -3.92 -8.95
N SER A 180 12.07 -2.92 -8.63
CA SER A 180 10.76 -2.78 -9.29
C SER A 180 10.99 -2.49 -10.76
N ASN A 181 11.01 -3.56 -11.55
CA ASN A 181 11.13 -3.49 -12.99
C ASN A 181 9.76 -3.13 -13.56
N LYS A 182 9.71 -2.07 -14.36
CA LYS A 182 8.49 -1.67 -15.07
C LYS A 182 8.02 -2.75 -16.05
N TYR A 183 8.93 -3.62 -16.48
CA TYR A 183 8.68 -4.66 -17.47
C TYR A 183 8.71 -6.04 -16.82
N LEU A 184 7.96 -6.98 -17.42
CA LEU A 184 8.04 -8.39 -17.06
C LEU A 184 9.46 -8.90 -17.23
N ASP A 185 9.88 -9.82 -16.35
CA ASP A 185 11.20 -10.44 -16.49
C ASP A 185 11.28 -11.19 -17.82
N ARG A 186 12.22 -10.75 -18.67
CA ARG A 186 12.47 -11.32 -20.00
C ARG A 186 12.68 -12.82 -19.94
N ARG A 187 13.32 -13.34 -18.89
CA ARG A 187 13.58 -14.78 -18.69
C ARG A 187 12.30 -15.62 -18.59
N ASN A 188 11.21 -15.00 -18.13
CA ASN A 188 9.93 -15.67 -17.97
C ASN A 188 9.09 -15.63 -19.25
N VAL A 189 9.36 -14.69 -20.16
CA VAL A 189 8.53 -14.41 -21.35
C VAL A 189 9.21 -14.84 -22.65
N GLU A 190 10.51 -14.58 -22.80
CA GLU A 190 11.25 -14.89 -24.03
C GLU A 190 11.30 -16.41 -24.27
N GLY A 191 10.93 -16.83 -25.49
CA GLY A 191 10.95 -18.23 -25.91
C GLY A 191 9.77 -19.10 -25.42
N LYS A 192 8.86 -18.56 -24.61
CA LYS A 192 7.67 -19.28 -24.13
C LYS A 192 6.40 -18.71 -24.77
N SER A 193 5.60 -19.56 -25.42
CA SER A 193 4.25 -19.19 -25.88
C SER A 193 3.27 -19.24 -24.70
N LEU A 194 3.29 -18.21 -23.85
CA LEU A 194 2.41 -18.12 -22.67
C LEU A 194 0.98 -17.74 -23.07
N THR A 195 0.01 -18.35 -22.41
CA THR A 195 -1.39 -17.91 -22.49
C THR A 195 -1.57 -16.56 -21.76
N PRO A 196 -2.59 -15.77 -22.12
CA PRO A 196 -2.86 -14.50 -21.42
C PRO A 196 -3.03 -14.65 -19.89
N ALA A 197 -3.58 -15.78 -19.43
CA ALA A 197 -3.75 -16.09 -18.02
C ALA A 197 -2.41 -16.35 -17.31
N GLU A 198 -1.50 -17.08 -17.95
CA GLU A 198 -0.16 -17.32 -17.40
C GLU A 198 0.66 -16.03 -17.36
N LEU A 199 0.56 -15.19 -18.40
CA LEU A 199 1.19 -13.88 -18.45
C LEU A 199 0.69 -12.98 -17.30
N ALA A 200 -0.64 -12.97 -17.06
CA ALA A 200 -1.24 -12.27 -15.93
C ALA A 200 -0.72 -12.83 -14.59
N GLY A 201 -0.60 -14.15 -14.45
CA GLY A 201 -0.02 -14.79 -13.28
C GLY A 201 1.42 -14.35 -13.02
N VAL A 202 2.27 -14.27 -14.05
CA VAL A 202 3.64 -13.76 -13.94
C VAL A 202 3.65 -12.28 -13.54
N ALA A 203 2.78 -11.47 -14.13
CA ALA A 203 2.65 -10.05 -13.78
C ALA A 203 2.25 -9.85 -12.30
N LEU A 204 1.30 -10.64 -11.79
CA LEU A 204 0.86 -10.60 -10.40
C LEU A 204 1.98 -10.99 -9.43
N LYS A 205 2.77 -12.02 -9.75
CA LYS A 205 3.95 -12.39 -8.95
C LYS A 205 5.01 -11.29 -8.90
N MET A 206 5.19 -10.55 -10.00
CA MET A 206 6.11 -9.41 -10.05
C MET A 206 5.61 -8.22 -9.23
N MET A 207 4.29 -7.95 -9.24
CA MET A 207 3.69 -6.86 -8.47
C MET A 207 3.75 -7.11 -6.96
N CYS A 208 3.61 -8.37 -6.54
CA CYS A 208 3.65 -8.76 -5.13
C CYS A 208 4.66 -9.91 -4.93
N PRO A 209 5.95 -9.59 -4.73
CA PRO A 209 7.03 -10.58 -4.59
C PRO A 209 7.09 -11.21 -3.18
N ASP A 210 5.99 -11.21 -2.44
CA ASP A 210 5.95 -11.78 -1.10
C ASP A 210 5.79 -13.32 -1.19
N PRO A 211 6.62 -14.11 -0.48
CA PRO A 211 6.61 -15.57 -0.59
C PRO A 211 5.31 -16.22 -0.10
N GLY A 212 4.50 -15.49 0.69
CA GLY A 212 3.20 -15.94 1.16
C GLY A 212 2.03 -15.66 0.20
N THR A 213 2.25 -14.95 -0.91
CA THR A 213 1.17 -14.57 -1.83
C THR A 213 0.79 -15.76 -2.70
N ALA A 214 -0.43 -16.27 -2.49
CA ALA A 214 -1.04 -17.29 -3.35
C ALA A 214 -1.84 -16.62 -4.48
N ILE A 215 -1.60 -17.07 -5.71
CA ILE A 215 -2.34 -16.61 -6.89
C ILE A 215 -3.09 -17.82 -7.46
N SER A 216 -4.41 -17.76 -7.43
CA SER A 216 -5.29 -18.77 -8.02
C SER A 216 -5.89 -18.25 -9.33
N LEU A 217 -6.07 -19.17 -10.29
CA LEU A 217 -6.79 -18.90 -11.53
C LEU A 217 -8.15 -19.61 -11.43
N THR A 218 -9.21 -18.88 -11.08
CA THR A 218 -10.55 -19.43 -11.03
C THR A 218 -11.07 -19.67 -12.43
N ARG A 219 -11.39 -20.93 -12.75
CA ARG A 219 -12.07 -21.30 -13.99
C ARG A 219 -13.53 -21.60 -13.72
N VAL A 220 -14.39 -21.24 -14.68
CA VAL A 220 -15.82 -21.53 -14.63
C VAL A 220 -16.11 -22.62 -15.63
N PHE A 221 -16.75 -23.68 -15.17
CA PHE A 221 -17.12 -24.84 -15.95
C PHE A 221 -18.63 -24.94 -16.05
N ILE A 222 -19.11 -25.52 -17.16
CA ILE A 222 -20.50 -25.96 -17.30
C ILE A 222 -20.44 -27.48 -17.49
N ASP A 223 -20.84 -28.19 -16.45
CA ASP A 223 -20.74 -29.65 -16.35
C ASP A 223 -22.12 -30.29 -16.44
N GLY A 224 -22.16 -31.49 -17.02
CA GLY A 224 -23.36 -32.32 -17.17
C GLY A 224 -23.25 -33.27 -18.37
N PRO A 225 -24.29 -34.04 -18.69
CA PRO A 225 -25.57 -34.12 -17.99
C PRO A 225 -25.47 -34.79 -16.62
N HIS A 226 -26.09 -34.19 -15.62
CA HIS A 226 -26.38 -34.83 -14.34
C HIS A 226 -27.85 -35.22 -14.28
N ASN A 227 -28.16 -36.34 -13.63
CA ASN A 227 -29.52 -36.86 -13.56
C ASN A 227 -30.11 -36.68 -12.16
N VAL A 228 -31.32 -36.12 -12.08
CA VAL A 228 -32.14 -36.12 -10.87
C VAL A 228 -33.50 -36.74 -11.17
N TYR A 229 -33.97 -37.61 -10.30
CA TYR A 229 -35.28 -38.23 -10.45
C TYR A 229 -36.34 -37.39 -9.73
N VAL A 230 -37.35 -36.96 -10.49
CA VAL A 230 -38.56 -36.34 -9.93
C VAL A 230 -39.67 -37.38 -10.05
N MET A 231 -39.93 -38.08 -8.94
CA MET A 231 -40.77 -39.29 -8.93
C MET A 231 -40.20 -40.33 -9.89
N GLU A 232 -40.97 -40.71 -10.92
CA GLU A 232 -40.60 -41.70 -11.93
C GLU A 232 -39.91 -41.09 -13.15
N HIS A 233 -39.72 -39.77 -13.18
CA HIS A 233 -39.19 -39.06 -14.35
C HIS A 233 -37.74 -38.63 -14.13
N PRO A 234 -36.77 -39.14 -14.90
CA PRO A 234 -35.40 -38.62 -14.88
C PRO A 234 -35.37 -37.25 -15.57
N VAL A 235 -34.77 -36.27 -14.90
CA VAL A 235 -34.52 -34.92 -15.42
C VAL A 235 -33.02 -34.71 -15.50
N GLU A 236 -32.55 -34.41 -16.71
CA GLU A 236 -31.15 -34.03 -16.94
C GLU A 236 -30.95 -32.54 -16.65
N TYR A 237 -29.89 -32.21 -15.93
CA TYR A 237 -29.51 -30.84 -15.64
C TYR A 237 -28.01 -30.62 -15.82
N VAL A 238 -27.66 -29.36 -16.04
CA VAL A 238 -26.29 -28.86 -16.10
C VAL A 238 -25.99 -27.94 -14.92
N VAL A 239 -24.75 -27.94 -14.49
CA VAL A 239 -24.24 -27.14 -13.38
C VAL A 239 -23.18 -26.19 -13.91
N MET A 240 -23.31 -24.91 -13.59
CA MET A 240 -22.21 -23.96 -13.76
C MET A 240 -21.47 -23.83 -12.42
N SER A 241 -20.24 -24.32 -12.35
CA SER A 241 -19.43 -24.34 -11.12
C SER A 241 -18.06 -23.66 -11.30
N CYS A 242 -17.46 -23.28 -10.18
CA CYS A 242 -16.08 -22.79 -10.12
C CYS A 242 -15.35 -23.32 -8.88
N ASP A 243 -14.02 -23.15 -8.89
CA ASP A 243 -13.18 -23.46 -7.74
C ASP A 243 -13.71 -22.74 -6.47
N PRO A 244 -13.66 -23.40 -5.30
CA PRO A 244 -14.23 -22.85 -4.08
C PRO A 244 -13.49 -21.58 -3.66
N VAL A 245 -14.25 -20.58 -3.21
CA VAL A 245 -13.71 -19.29 -2.77
C VAL A 245 -12.92 -19.42 -1.46
N HIS A 246 -13.33 -20.35 -0.60
CA HIS A 246 -12.72 -20.61 0.69
C HIS A 246 -12.16 -22.04 0.70
N ALA A 247 -11.00 -22.22 1.34
CA ALA A 247 -10.50 -23.57 1.62
C ALA A 247 -11.53 -24.32 2.48
N PRO A 248 -11.76 -25.62 2.24
CA PRO A 248 -12.71 -26.40 3.03
C PRO A 248 -12.36 -26.26 4.52
N VAL A 249 -13.32 -25.77 5.30
CA VAL A 249 -13.17 -25.71 6.75
C VAL A 249 -13.24 -27.15 7.25
N ASP A 250 -12.23 -27.55 8.03
CA ASP A 250 -12.24 -28.86 8.67
C ASP A 250 -13.31 -28.88 9.77
N GLU A 251 -14.48 -29.44 9.45
CA GLU A 251 -15.63 -29.59 10.35
C GLU A 251 -15.29 -30.39 11.63
N PHE A 252 -14.12 -31.05 11.66
CA PHE A 252 -13.63 -31.83 12.81
C PHE A 252 -12.51 -31.16 13.60
N LYS A 253 -12.13 -29.92 13.26
CA LYS A 253 -11.31 -29.12 14.19
C LYS A 253 -12.16 -28.80 15.41
N HIS A 254 -11.76 -29.34 16.55
CA HIS A 254 -12.27 -28.92 17.85
C HIS A 254 -12.12 -27.39 17.96
N GLU A 255 -13.24 -26.68 17.98
CA GLU A 255 -13.27 -25.27 18.39
C GLU A 255 -12.84 -25.22 19.86
N GLU A 256 -11.56 -25.00 20.10
CA GLU A 256 -11.13 -24.46 21.39
C GLU A 256 -11.71 -23.05 21.44
N LEU A 257 -12.79 -22.88 22.21
CA LEU A 257 -13.35 -21.59 22.58
C LEU A 257 -12.24 -20.77 23.25
N GLU A 258 -11.48 -20.00 22.47
CA GLU A 258 -10.64 -18.94 23.01
C GLU A 258 -11.59 -17.87 23.56
N GLU A 259 -11.76 -17.87 24.89
CA GLU A 259 -12.49 -16.86 25.67
C GLU A 259 -11.79 -15.48 25.65
N ASP A 260 -11.13 -15.09 24.55
CA ASP A 260 -10.51 -13.77 24.43
C ASP A 260 -11.49 -12.75 23.81
N PHE A 261 -12.39 -12.23 24.65
CA PHE A 261 -13.35 -11.18 24.32
C PHE A 261 -12.70 -9.81 24.01
N SER A 262 -11.37 -9.71 24.00
CA SER A 262 -10.64 -8.46 23.74
C SER A 262 -10.91 -7.87 22.35
N GLN A 263 -11.29 -8.70 21.37
CA GLN A 263 -11.54 -8.29 19.99
C GLN A 263 -13.03 -8.13 19.64
N TRP A 264 -13.95 -8.56 20.51
CA TRP A 264 -15.41 -8.53 20.32
C TRP A 264 -15.91 -7.18 19.82
N PHE A 265 -15.43 -6.07 20.40
CA PHE A 265 -15.92 -4.74 20.07
C PHE A 265 -15.48 -4.28 18.66
N THR A 266 -14.39 -4.86 18.16
CA THR A 266 -13.86 -4.62 16.81
C THR A 266 -14.60 -5.48 15.79
N GLU A 267 -14.89 -6.74 16.14
CA GLU A 267 -15.72 -7.66 15.35
C GLU A 267 -17.16 -7.12 15.20
N TRP A 268 -17.79 -6.68 16.30
CA TRP A 268 -19.13 -6.08 16.30
C TRP A 268 -19.22 -4.80 15.45
N LYS A 269 -18.15 -3.99 15.39
CA LYS A 269 -18.09 -2.81 14.51
C LYS A 269 -17.89 -3.16 13.04
N ASN A 270 -17.25 -4.30 12.76
CA ASN A 270 -16.94 -4.77 11.42
C ASN A 270 -18.05 -5.66 10.84
N GLU A 271 -18.95 -6.19 11.67
CA GLU A 271 -20.23 -6.77 11.28
C GLU A 271 -21.18 -5.70 10.72
N ARG A 272 -20.82 -5.14 9.57
CA ARG A 272 -21.84 -4.60 8.68
C ARG A 272 -22.67 -5.79 8.25
N TYR A 273 -23.98 -5.70 8.45
CA TYR A 273 -24.98 -6.61 7.90
C TYR A 273 -24.86 -6.65 6.37
N GLU A 274 -23.89 -7.41 5.87
CA GLU A 274 -23.92 -7.91 4.52
C GLU A 274 -24.98 -9.00 4.52
N ARG A 275 -25.97 -8.86 3.65
CA ARG A 275 -26.94 -9.91 3.40
C ARG A 275 -26.15 -11.12 2.91
N LYS A 276 -25.82 -12.06 3.81
CA LYS A 276 -25.13 -13.30 3.47
C LYS A 276 -25.95 -13.95 2.36
N ARG A 277 -25.43 -13.93 1.14
CA ARG A 277 -26.06 -14.64 0.03
C ARG A 277 -26.03 -16.11 0.43
N SER A 278 -27.12 -16.82 0.21
CA SER A 278 -27.11 -18.28 0.31
C SER A 278 -26.23 -18.82 -0.80
N VAL A 279 -24.92 -18.87 -0.56
CA VAL A 279 -23.99 -19.54 -1.47
C VAL A 279 -24.14 -21.02 -1.19
N HIS A 280 -24.63 -21.76 -2.18
CA HIS A 280 -24.67 -23.21 -2.09
C HIS A 280 -23.28 -23.73 -2.46
N GLU A 281 -22.38 -23.74 -1.47
CA GLU A 281 -21.03 -24.28 -1.61
C GLU A 281 -21.06 -25.78 -1.29
N GLN A 282 -20.61 -26.60 -2.23
CA GLN A 282 -20.31 -28.01 -1.96
C GLN A 282 -18.83 -28.13 -1.56
N LYS A 283 -18.43 -29.24 -0.92
CA LYS A 283 -17.07 -29.44 -0.35
C LYS A 283 -15.91 -29.19 -1.31
N HIS A 284 -16.15 -29.22 -2.62
CA HIS A 284 -15.12 -29.14 -3.65
C HIS A 284 -15.37 -28.04 -4.70
N GLU A 285 -16.58 -27.45 -4.77
CA GLU A 285 -16.96 -26.52 -5.83
C GLU A 285 -18.05 -25.52 -5.36
N THR A 286 -17.98 -24.30 -5.88
CA THR A 286 -19.05 -23.30 -5.71
C THR A 286 -19.99 -23.36 -6.91
N ILE A 287 -21.27 -23.66 -6.68
CA ILE A 287 -22.28 -23.69 -7.73
C ILE A 287 -22.80 -22.27 -7.97
N LEU A 288 -22.65 -21.80 -9.21
CA LEU A 288 -23.05 -20.46 -9.63
C LEU A 288 -24.46 -20.45 -10.25
N ALA A 289 -24.81 -21.49 -11.01
CA ALA A 289 -26.12 -21.65 -11.62
C ALA A 289 -26.44 -23.12 -11.93
N LEU A 290 -27.74 -23.44 -12.01
CA LEU A 290 -28.27 -24.74 -12.41
C LEU A 290 -29.25 -24.54 -13.56
N GLY A 291 -29.25 -25.44 -14.54
CA GLY A 291 -30.17 -25.41 -15.67
C GLY A 291 -30.69 -26.80 -16.00
N ALA A 292 -32.00 -27.01 -15.93
CA ALA A 292 -32.64 -28.21 -16.47
C ALA A 292 -33.04 -27.93 -17.93
N MET A 293 -32.56 -28.76 -18.86
CA MET A 293 -32.75 -28.56 -20.29
C MET A 293 -33.35 -29.81 -20.91
N HIS A 294 -34.14 -29.64 -21.97
CA HIS A 294 -34.72 -30.78 -22.70
C HIS A 294 -33.67 -31.62 -23.44
N ARG A 295 -32.58 -30.99 -23.87
CA ARG A 295 -31.44 -31.64 -24.53
C ARG A 295 -30.14 -31.06 -23.99
N THR A 296 -29.24 -31.93 -23.53
CA THR A 296 -27.91 -31.58 -22.99
C THR A 296 -26.85 -31.52 -24.09
N ASP A 297 -27.17 -30.75 -25.14
CA ASP A 297 -26.25 -30.47 -26.25
C ASP A 297 -25.45 -29.18 -26.01
N ASN A 298 -24.26 -29.09 -26.62
CA ASN A 298 -23.45 -27.87 -26.61
C ASN A 298 -24.23 -26.65 -27.11
N LYS A 299 -25.09 -26.81 -28.11
CA LYS A 299 -25.93 -25.73 -28.67
C LYS A 299 -26.96 -25.22 -27.67
N THR A 300 -27.61 -26.13 -26.94
CA THR A 300 -28.61 -25.76 -25.94
C THR A 300 -27.96 -25.11 -24.73
N ALA A 301 -26.79 -25.61 -24.30
CA ALA A 301 -26.05 -25.03 -23.19
C ALA A 301 -25.44 -23.66 -23.53
N THR A 302 -25.00 -23.43 -24.77
CA THR A 302 -24.58 -22.08 -25.20
C THR A 302 -25.75 -21.11 -25.21
N LEU A 303 -26.93 -21.54 -25.69
CA LEU A 303 -28.13 -20.71 -25.68
C LEU A 303 -28.59 -20.40 -24.24
N TRP A 304 -28.55 -21.40 -23.36
CA TRP A 304 -28.82 -21.22 -21.94
C TRP A 304 -27.86 -20.20 -21.30
N LEU A 305 -26.55 -20.31 -21.59
CA LEU A 305 -25.55 -19.37 -21.10
C LEU A 305 -25.79 -17.95 -21.63
N GLU A 306 -26.09 -17.79 -22.92
CA GLU A 306 -26.41 -16.48 -23.52
C GLU A 306 -27.61 -15.83 -22.83
N ARG A 307 -28.70 -16.59 -22.64
CA ARG A 307 -29.90 -16.10 -21.95
C ARG A 307 -29.61 -15.75 -20.48
N LEU A 308 -28.79 -16.57 -19.82
CA LEU A 308 -28.35 -16.31 -18.44
C LEU A 308 -27.48 -15.04 -18.34
N GLN A 309 -26.67 -14.75 -19.36
CA GLN A 309 -25.86 -13.53 -19.44
C GLN A 309 -26.70 -12.27 -19.72
N GLU A 310 -27.80 -12.39 -20.48
CA GLU A 310 -28.76 -11.29 -20.65
C GLU A 310 -29.42 -10.91 -19.33
N ASP A 311 -29.85 -11.90 -18.55
CA ASP A 311 -30.50 -11.68 -17.26
C ASP A 311 -29.49 -11.23 -16.19
N ASN A 312 -28.24 -11.66 -16.29
CA ASN A 312 -27.16 -11.25 -15.39
C ASN A 312 -25.90 -10.79 -16.15
N PRO A 313 -25.77 -9.47 -16.41
CA PRO A 313 -24.65 -8.89 -17.14
C PRO A 313 -23.28 -9.14 -16.51
N SER A 314 -23.20 -9.48 -15.22
CA SER A 314 -21.92 -9.79 -14.57
C SER A 314 -21.27 -11.07 -15.12
N LEU A 315 -22.08 -11.99 -15.65
CA LEU A 315 -21.61 -13.25 -16.24
C LEU A 315 -21.00 -13.08 -17.64
N SER A 316 -21.27 -11.96 -18.32
CA SER A 316 -20.68 -11.65 -19.64
C SER A 316 -19.14 -11.54 -19.60
N ARG A 317 -18.59 -11.23 -18.42
CA ARG A 317 -17.15 -11.13 -18.18
C ARG A 317 -16.49 -12.50 -18.02
N LEU A 318 -17.28 -13.53 -17.75
CA LEU A 318 -16.81 -14.88 -17.59
C LEU A 318 -16.75 -15.54 -18.97
N LYS A 319 -15.74 -16.39 -19.18
CA LYS A 319 -15.63 -17.25 -20.35
C LYS A 319 -15.73 -18.71 -19.90
N PRO A 320 -16.96 -19.24 -19.69
CA PRO A 320 -17.15 -20.59 -19.20
C PRO A 320 -16.66 -21.61 -20.23
N ARG A 321 -16.15 -22.73 -19.74
CA ARG A 321 -15.79 -23.88 -20.57
C ARG A 321 -16.88 -24.94 -20.45
N LEU A 322 -17.52 -25.28 -21.56
CA LEU A 322 -18.50 -26.37 -21.62
C LEU A 322 -17.80 -27.73 -21.61
N ARG A 323 -18.21 -28.60 -20.68
CA ARG A 323 -17.78 -30.00 -20.56
C ARG A 323 -19.05 -30.86 -20.50
N LEU A 324 -19.74 -30.95 -21.63
CA LEU A 324 -20.88 -31.85 -21.77
C LEU A 324 -20.39 -33.19 -22.30
N ASP A 325 -20.76 -34.29 -21.65
CA ASP A 325 -20.45 -35.62 -22.17
C ASP A 325 -21.10 -35.78 -23.55
N LYS A 326 -20.29 -36.11 -24.56
CA LYS A 326 -20.82 -36.55 -25.85
C LYS A 326 -21.47 -37.90 -25.60
N GLY A 327 -22.80 -37.95 -25.66
CA GLY A 327 -23.52 -39.21 -25.66
C GLY A 327 -22.82 -40.20 -26.60
N VAL A 328 -22.47 -41.37 -26.07
CA VAL A 328 -22.11 -42.52 -26.89
C VAL A 328 -23.29 -42.73 -27.83
N GLU A 329 -23.07 -42.63 -29.15
CA GLU A 329 -24.14 -42.99 -30.09
C GLU A 329 -24.59 -44.41 -29.78
N PRO A 330 -25.90 -44.68 -29.64
CA PRO A 330 -26.36 -46.04 -29.44
C PRO A 330 -25.92 -46.87 -30.63
N VAL A 331 -25.08 -47.87 -30.38
CA VAL A 331 -24.73 -48.90 -31.36
C VAL A 331 -26.05 -49.49 -31.83
N ALA A 332 -26.37 -49.30 -33.11
CA ALA A 332 -27.55 -49.88 -33.72
C ALA A 332 -27.54 -51.39 -33.47
N GLU A 333 -28.50 -51.88 -32.67
CA GLU A 333 -28.78 -53.30 -32.57
C GLU A 333 -29.23 -53.77 -33.97
N CYS A 334 -28.37 -54.53 -34.64
CA CYS A 334 -28.77 -55.32 -35.78
C CYS A 334 -29.73 -56.41 -35.31
N LEU A 335 -31.00 -56.32 -35.73
CA LEU A 335 -31.88 -57.45 -35.94
C LEU A 335 -32.44 -57.39 -37.36
#